data_AF-A0AAE8M967-F1
#
_entry.id   AF-A0AAE8M967-F1
#
_cell.length_a   1.000
_cell.length_b   1.000
_cell.length_c   1.000
_cell.angle_alpha   90.00
_cell.angle_beta   90.00
_cell.angle_gamma   90.00
#
_symmetry.space_group_name_H-M   'P 1'
#
loop_
_entity.id
_entity.type
_entity.pdbx_description
1 polymer ?
#
loop_
_entity_poly.entity_id
_entity_poly.type
_entity_poly.pdbx_seq_one_letter_code
_entity_poly.pdbx_strand_id
1 'polypeptide(L)'
;MPTLRHFATVPPIAHQDEAGIEDLFGLIDDEAKEKGAICYIDRFFDEDEVVDELAESTDVVIKILIKTEAFALAHACYVVATSSIIEDLDICSVETPITNDFVQPELYDCGGIDFEDQQWHQDVWPTAEPGEFEESTEGKLLDNFMPRPEKVVRLREDVAQAVGLVSDWTFYDDAESIDLGNGEKKEFPPGSVVLQQRYNPDFAWPEYKWPEGSL
;
A
#
# COMPACT_ATOMS: atom_id res chain seq x y z
N MET A 1 32.04 19.06 -32.37
CA MET A 1 30.56 18.93 -32.41
C MET A 1 30.20 17.80 -33.36
N PRO A 2 29.64 16.71 -32.85
CA PRO A 2 28.75 15.86 -33.63
C PRO A 2 27.35 15.80 -32.99
N THR A 3 26.34 15.87 -33.84
CA THR A 3 24.90 15.85 -33.54
C THR A 3 24.31 14.48 -33.90
N LEU A 4 23.19 14.17 -33.23
CA LEU A 4 22.15 13.14 -33.50
C LEU A 4 22.51 11.71 -33.07
N ARG A 5 22.11 11.31 -31.84
CA ARG A 5 20.79 10.78 -31.44
C ARG A 5 20.43 9.48 -32.18
N HIS A 6 20.87 8.35 -31.62
CA HIS A 6 20.12 7.09 -31.72
C HIS A 6 19.17 7.07 -30.53
N PHE A 7 17.89 7.35 -30.77
CA PHE A 7 16.85 6.87 -29.86
C PHE A 7 16.74 5.37 -30.15
N ALA A 8 17.09 4.55 -29.17
CA ALA A 8 16.73 3.14 -29.21
C ALA A 8 15.20 3.10 -29.19
N THR A 9 14.61 2.70 -30.31
CA THR A 9 13.24 2.20 -30.36
C THR A 9 13.18 0.99 -29.42
N VAL A 10 12.55 1.16 -28.27
CA VAL A 10 12.11 0.04 -27.43
C VAL A 10 11.14 -0.76 -28.31
N PRO A 11 11.39 -2.07 -28.55
CA PRO A 11 10.50 -2.86 -29.38
C PRO A 11 9.12 -2.93 -28.72
N PRO A 12 8.04 -3.05 -29.52
CA PRO A 12 6.70 -3.20 -28.98
C PRO A 12 6.69 -4.45 -28.09
N ILE A 13 6.28 -4.29 -26.82
CA ILE A 13 5.93 -5.41 -25.98
C ILE A 13 4.77 -6.05 -26.73
N ALA A 14 4.96 -7.24 -27.26
CA ALA A 14 3.96 -8.01 -27.98
C ALA A 14 3.87 -9.35 -27.27
N HIS A 15 2.68 -9.72 -26.78
CA HIS A 15 2.30 -11.07 -26.34
C HIS A 15 3.37 -11.90 -25.62
N GLN A 16 3.28 -12.00 -24.29
CA GLN A 16 4.25 -12.71 -23.44
C GLN A 16 5.65 -12.13 -23.63
N ASP A 17 6.20 -11.50 -22.59
CA ASP A 17 7.64 -11.32 -22.62
C ASP A 17 8.31 -12.70 -22.73
N GLU A 18 9.47 -12.78 -23.39
CA GLU A 18 10.29 -14.00 -23.40
C GLU A 18 10.70 -14.44 -21.97
N ALA A 19 10.33 -13.66 -20.95
CA ALA A 19 10.53 -13.90 -19.53
C ALA A 19 9.36 -14.66 -18.84
N GLY A 20 8.21 -14.81 -19.49
CA GLY A 20 7.08 -15.59 -18.99
C GLY A 20 6.37 -14.98 -17.77
N ILE A 21 6.31 -13.64 -17.68
CA ILE A 21 5.61 -12.95 -16.60
C ILE A 21 4.10 -12.91 -16.92
N GLU A 22 3.30 -13.58 -16.08
CA GLU A 22 1.84 -13.67 -16.25
C GLU A 22 1.05 -12.71 -15.34
N ASP A 23 1.72 -12.09 -14.36
CA ASP A 23 1.13 -11.22 -13.34
C ASP A 23 1.54 -9.75 -13.50
N LEU A 24 0.79 -8.83 -12.88
CA LEU A 24 1.15 -7.41 -12.83
C LEU A 24 2.55 -7.21 -12.23
N PHE A 25 3.36 -6.33 -12.82
CA PHE A 25 4.72 -6.07 -12.37
C PHE A 25 5.13 -4.60 -12.45
N GLY A 26 6.09 -4.23 -11.62
CA GLY A 26 6.69 -2.90 -11.60
C GLY A 26 8.01 -2.85 -12.37
N LEU A 27 8.18 -1.82 -13.18
CA LEU A 27 9.40 -1.52 -13.92
C LEU A 27 9.98 -0.17 -13.46
N ILE A 28 11.29 -0.16 -13.19
CA ILE A 28 12.04 1.05 -12.86
C ILE A 28 13.04 1.32 -13.99
N ASP A 29 12.57 1.98 -15.05
CA ASP A 29 13.41 2.45 -16.16
C ASP A 29 13.99 3.85 -15.88
N ASP A 30 14.73 4.40 -16.83
CA ASP A 30 15.39 5.70 -16.64
C ASP A 30 14.38 6.84 -16.47
N GLU A 31 13.22 6.79 -17.14
CA GLU A 31 12.16 7.79 -16.97
C GLU A 31 11.52 7.70 -15.59
N ALA A 32 11.18 6.49 -15.14
CA ALA A 32 10.63 6.23 -13.82
C ALA A 32 11.60 6.71 -12.72
N LYS A 33 12.90 6.46 -12.88
CA LYS A 33 13.93 6.97 -11.96
C LYS A 33 13.98 8.50 -11.92
N GLU A 34 14.01 9.14 -13.08
CA GLU A 34 14.07 10.60 -13.17
C GLU A 34 12.84 11.26 -12.52
N LYS A 35 11.69 10.60 -12.59
CA LYS A 35 10.42 11.08 -12.03
C LYS A 35 10.15 10.64 -10.58
N GLY A 36 11.00 9.79 -9.99
CA GLY A 36 10.74 9.23 -8.65
C GLY A 36 9.48 8.35 -8.64
N ALA A 37 9.33 7.52 -9.66
CA ALA A 37 8.16 6.74 -9.96
C ALA A 37 8.49 5.26 -10.22
N ILE A 38 7.45 4.45 -10.34
CA ILE A 38 7.47 3.07 -10.80
C ILE A 38 6.47 2.98 -11.96
N CYS A 39 6.90 2.43 -13.09
CA CYS A 39 6.00 2.10 -14.20
C CYS A 39 5.34 0.76 -13.88
N TYR A 40 4.06 0.78 -13.56
CA TYR A 40 3.30 -0.42 -13.25
C TYR A 40 2.61 -0.92 -14.51
N ILE A 41 2.85 -2.19 -14.85
CA ILE A 41 2.40 -2.83 -16.08
C ILE A 41 1.43 -3.94 -15.71
N ASP A 42 0.27 -3.94 -16.37
CA ASP A 42 -0.77 -4.96 -16.21
C ASP A 42 -0.77 -5.90 -17.42
N ARG A 43 -1.65 -5.62 -18.40
CA ARG A 43 -1.87 -6.47 -19.59
C ARG A 43 -2.09 -5.63 -20.83
N PHE A 44 -2.33 -6.29 -21.96
CA PHE A 44 -2.86 -5.66 -23.16
C PHE A 44 -4.36 -5.44 -23.05
N PHE A 45 -4.86 -4.43 -23.75
CA PHE A 45 -6.29 -4.24 -23.95
C PHE A 45 -6.90 -5.40 -24.75
N ASP A 46 -8.14 -5.77 -24.43
CA ASP A 46 -8.89 -6.79 -25.17
C ASP A 46 -9.82 -6.19 -26.24
N GLU A 47 -10.49 -7.06 -27.02
CA GLU A 47 -11.37 -6.62 -28.11
C GLU A 47 -12.56 -5.81 -27.61
N ASP A 48 -13.10 -6.11 -26.43
CA ASP A 48 -14.26 -5.43 -25.87
C ASP A 48 -13.87 -4.01 -25.44
N GLU A 49 -12.71 -3.84 -24.82
CA GLU A 49 -12.19 -2.53 -24.40
C GLU A 49 -11.84 -1.61 -25.59
N VAL A 50 -11.41 -2.17 -26.72
CA VAL A 50 -11.22 -1.41 -27.97
C VAL A 50 -12.56 -0.99 -28.57
N VAL A 51 -13.56 -1.87 -28.53
CA VAL A 51 -14.93 -1.56 -28.98
C VAL A 51 -15.55 -0.43 -28.15
N ASP A 52 -15.24 -0.39 -26.85
CA ASP A 52 -15.67 0.65 -25.91
C ASP A 52 -14.83 1.95 -25.98
N GLU A 53 -13.97 2.09 -26.99
CA GLU A 53 -13.11 3.27 -27.23
C GLU A 53 -12.12 3.58 -26.09
N LEU A 54 -11.75 2.58 -25.26
CA LEU A 54 -10.75 2.76 -24.21
C LEU A 54 -9.32 2.75 -24.76
N ALA A 55 -9.08 2.00 -25.82
CA ALA A 55 -7.79 1.90 -26.51
C ALA A 55 -7.93 1.89 -28.03
N GLU A 56 -6.88 2.32 -28.73
CA GLU A 56 -6.88 2.34 -30.21
C GLU A 56 -6.83 0.93 -30.82
N SER A 57 -6.28 -0.03 -30.09
CA SER A 57 -6.10 -1.43 -30.52
C SER A 57 -5.74 -2.34 -29.36
N THR A 58 -5.83 -3.65 -29.59
CA THR A 58 -5.38 -4.70 -28.65
C THR A 58 -3.86 -4.78 -28.50
N ASP A 59 -3.11 -4.02 -29.30
CA ASP A 59 -1.64 -3.97 -29.20
C ASP A 59 -1.18 -2.97 -28.13
N VAL A 60 -2.09 -2.17 -27.58
CA VAL A 60 -1.79 -1.20 -26.52
C VAL A 60 -1.63 -1.92 -25.17
N VAL A 61 -0.56 -1.60 -24.45
CA VAL A 61 -0.32 -2.08 -23.08
C VAL A 61 -0.92 -1.13 -22.06
N ILE A 62 -1.69 -1.67 -21.13
CA ILE A 62 -2.16 -0.98 -19.92
C ILE A 62 -0.97 -0.83 -18.98
N LYS A 63 -0.55 0.42 -18.78
CA LYS A 63 0.53 0.80 -17.87
C LYS A 63 0.26 2.16 -17.24
N ILE A 64 0.85 2.42 -16.08
CA ILE A 64 0.73 3.70 -15.37
C ILE A 64 2.02 4.02 -14.61
N LEU A 65 2.46 5.28 -14.65
CA LEU A 65 3.55 5.80 -13.85
C LEU A 65 3.01 6.24 -12.49
N ILE A 66 3.45 5.56 -11.43
CA ILE A 66 3.00 5.79 -10.05
C ILE A 66 4.15 6.35 -9.23
N LYS A 67 3.92 7.39 -8.42
CA LYS A 67 4.91 7.90 -7.46
C LYS A 67 5.37 6.75 -6.55
N THR A 68 6.68 6.62 -6.30
CA THR A 68 7.23 5.46 -5.57
C THR A 68 6.55 5.21 -4.22
N GLU A 69 6.22 6.27 -3.47
CA GLU A 69 5.54 6.18 -2.16
C GLU A 69 4.10 5.65 -2.26
N ALA A 70 3.43 5.91 -3.38
CA ALA A 70 2.05 5.50 -3.64
C ALA A 70 1.93 4.08 -4.20
N PHE A 71 3.03 3.52 -4.69
CA PHE A 71 3.03 2.26 -5.43
C PHE A 71 2.40 1.09 -4.67
N ALA A 72 2.74 0.91 -3.39
CA ALA A 72 2.24 -0.21 -2.61
C ALA A 72 0.72 -0.13 -2.39
N LEU A 73 0.19 1.08 -2.17
CA LEU A 73 -1.24 1.30 -2.01
C LEU A 73 -1.98 1.07 -3.33
N ALA A 74 -1.48 1.66 -4.43
CA ALA A 74 -2.05 1.47 -5.75
C ALA A 74 -2.10 -0.02 -6.14
N HIS A 75 -0.99 -0.75 -5.95
CA HIS A 75 -0.92 -2.19 -6.16
C HIS A 75 -2.00 -2.95 -5.37
N ALA A 76 -2.14 -2.67 -4.06
CA ALA A 76 -3.15 -3.30 -3.24
C ALA A 76 -4.56 -3.00 -3.78
N CYS A 77 -4.83 -1.76 -4.19
CA CYS A 77 -6.12 -1.35 -4.73
C CYS A 77 -6.47 -2.06 -6.04
N TYR A 78 -5.50 -2.30 -6.92
CA TYR A 78 -5.69 -3.04 -8.16
C TYR A 78 -5.93 -4.54 -7.89
N VAL A 79 -5.15 -5.15 -7.01
CA VAL A 79 -5.25 -6.59 -6.70
C VAL A 79 -6.59 -6.95 -6.07
N VAL A 80 -7.15 -6.07 -5.23
CA VAL A 80 -8.46 -6.28 -4.60
C VAL A 80 -9.63 -5.65 -5.38
N ALA A 81 -9.35 -5.13 -6.58
CA ALA A 81 -10.31 -4.51 -7.50
C ALA A 81 -11.13 -3.36 -6.87
N THR A 82 -10.50 -2.55 -6.01
CA THR A 82 -11.10 -1.30 -5.50
C THR A 82 -10.91 -0.11 -6.45
N SER A 83 -9.91 -0.17 -7.33
CA SER A 83 -9.71 0.77 -8.44
C SER A 83 -9.16 0.01 -9.65
N SER A 84 -9.08 0.69 -10.80
CA SER A 84 -8.44 0.17 -12.02
C SER A 84 -7.42 1.16 -12.57
N ILE A 85 -6.43 0.63 -13.31
CA ILE A 85 -5.42 1.47 -13.97
C ILE A 85 -6.09 2.46 -14.96
N ILE A 86 -7.17 2.06 -15.63
CA ILE A 86 -7.88 2.92 -16.59
C ILE A 86 -8.51 4.13 -15.90
N GLU A 87 -9.19 3.92 -14.77
CA GLU A 87 -9.75 5.02 -13.97
C GLU A 87 -8.64 5.96 -13.48
N ASP A 88 -7.51 5.42 -13.05
CA ASP A 88 -6.40 6.21 -12.54
C ASP A 88 -5.63 6.94 -13.66
N LEU A 89 -5.61 6.41 -14.88
CA LEU A 89 -5.07 7.09 -16.05
C LEU A 89 -5.91 8.31 -16.45
N ASP A 90 -7.25 8.24 -16.33
CA ASP A 90 -8.14 9.39 -16.53
C ASP A 90 -7.85 10.49 -15.49
N ILE A 91 -7.65 10.12 -14.22
CA ILE A 91 -7.21 11.05 -13.17
C ILE A 91 -5.89 11.72 -13.55
N CYS A 92 -4.98 10.98 -14.18
CA CYS A 92 -3.71 11.50 -14.66
C CYS A 92 -3.80 12.29 -15.98
N SER A 93 -5.01 12.60 -16.47
CA SER A 93 -5.25 13.32 -17.73
C SER A 93 -4.77 12.60 -19.00
N VAL A 94 -4.82 11.27 -19.02
CA VAL A 94 -4.60 10.48 -20.24
C VAL A 94 -5.92 10.37 -21.00
N GLU A 95 -5.95 10.87 -22.23
CA GLU A 95 -7.14 10.84 -23.07
C GLU A 95 -7.39 9.43 -23.64
N THR A 96 -8.67 9.04 -23.71
CA THR A 96 -9.11 7.85 -24.45
C THR A 96 -9.52 8.23 -25.89
N PRO A 97 -9.35 7.34 -26.88
CA PRO A 97 -8.72 6.02 -26.76
C PRO A 97 -7.20 6.11 -26.52
N ILE A 98 -6.69 5.29 -25.61
CA ILE A 98 -5.26 5.22 -25.28
C ILE A 98 -4.49 4.65 -26.48
N THR A 99 -3.40 5.31 -26.85
CA THR A 99 -2.52 4.92 -27.96
C THR A 99 -1.23 4.28 -27.45
N ASN A 100 -0.50 3.56 -28.29
CA ASN A 100 0.79 2.96 -27.90
C ASN A 100 1.86 3.97 -27.45
N ASP A 101 1.76 5.21 -27.94
CA ASP A 101 2.67 6.31 -27.67
C ASP A 101 2.11 7.33 -26.67
N PHE A 102 1.06 6.97 -25.92
CA PHE A 102 0.50 7.85 -24.92
C PHE A 102 1.57 8.32 -23.94
N VAL A 103 1.49 9.60 -23.59
CA VAL A 103 2.31 10.21 -22.55
C VAL A 103 1.40 10.46 -21.37
N GLN A 104 1.79 9.98 -20.20
CA GLN A 104 1.11 10.30 -18.95
C GLN A 104 1.60 11.65 -18.42
N PRO A 105 0.78 12.72 -18.46
CA PRO A 105 1.20 14.07 -18.08
C PRO A 105 1.56 14.18 -16.59
N GLU A 106 0.77 13.54 -15.73
CA GLU A 106 0.89 13.62 -14.27
C GLU A 106 1.20 12.24 -13.68
N LEU A 107 2.02 12.16 -12.63
CA LEU A 107 2.23 10.91 -11.92
C LEU A 107 0.99 10.56 -11.10
N TYR A 108 0.64 9.28 -11.07
CA TYR A 108 -0.38 8.82 -10.15
C TYR A 108 0.17 8.81 -8.73
N ASP A 109 -0.52 9.45 -7.80
CA ASP A 109 -0.10 9.63 -6.41
C ASP A 109 -1.20 9.23 -5.41
N CYS A 110 -2.14 8.37 -5.83
CA CYS A 110 -3.31 7.97 -5.06
C CYS A 110 -4.20 9.13 -4.61
N GLY A 111 -4.29 10.21 -5.40
CA GLY A 111 -5.13 11.36 -5.11
C GLY A 111 -4.49 12.37 -4.16
N GLY A 112 -3.16 12.47 -4.18
CA GLY A 112 -2.38 13.43 -3.39
C GLY A 112 -2.30 13.10 -1.91
N ILE A 113 -2.31 11.81 -1.54
CA ILE A 113 -2.15 11.38 -0.14
C ILE A 113 -0.81 11.89 0.40
N ASP A 114 -0.86 12.53 1.56
CA ASP A 114 0.34 12.86 2.33
C ASP A 114 0.82 11.60 3.05
N PHE A 115 1.77 10.89 2.44
CA PHE A 115 2.32 9.65 3.00
C PHE A 115 3.10 9.86 4.30
N GLU A 116 3.57 11.08 4.61
CA GLU A 116 4.22 11.37 5.89
C GLU A 116 3.16 11.49 6.99
N ASP A 117 2.08 12.24 6.75
CA ASP A 117 0.96 12.34 7.69
C ASP A 117 0.24 11.00 7.87
N GLN A 118 0.09 10.23 6.79
CA GLN A 118 -0.61 8.94 6.82
C GLN A 118 0.08 7.90 7.71
N GLN A 119 1.39 8.02 7.97
CA GLN A 119 2.10 7.14 8.90
C GLN A 119 1.56 7.24 10.33
N TRP A 120 1.11 8.42 10.77
CA TRP A 120 0.52 8.64 12.09
C TRP A 120 -0.87 8.04 12.26
N HIS A 121 -1.50 7.66 11.14
CA HIS A 121 -2.84 7.10 11.07
C HIS A 121 -2.85 5.58 10.84
N GLN A 122 -1.67 4.95 10.84
CA GLN A 122 -1.55 3.50 10.71
C GLN A 122 -1.87 2.81 12.04
N ASP A 123 -3.01 2.13 12.05
CA ASP A 123 -3.45 1.33 13.18
C ASP A 123 -2.73 -0.02 13.23
N VAL A 124 -2.52 -0.51 14.45
CA VAL A 124 -1.99 -1.83 14.75
C VAL A 124 -2.77 -2.41 15.93
N TRP A 125 -2.92 -3.74 15.97
CA TRP A 125 -3.69 -4.44 16.98
C TRP A 125 -2.79 -5.37 17.80
N PRO A 126 -1.90 -4.84 18.68
CA PRO A 126 -1.10 -5.67 19.55
C PRO A 126 -1.96 -6.46 20.55
N THR A 127 -1.49 -7.66 20.88
CA THR A 127 -1.95 -8.39 22.06
C THR A 127 -1.13 -7.95 23.28
N ALA A 128 -1.81 -7.48 24.32
CA ALA A 128 -1.21 -7.06 25.58
C ALA A 128 -1.59 -8.02 26.72
N GLU A 129 -0.60 -8.47 27.47
CA GLU A 129 -0.78 -9.34 28.64
C GLU A 129 -1.21 -8.54 29.88
N PRO A 130 -1.81 -9.19 30.90
CA PRO A 130 -2.12 -8.53 32.16
C PRO A 130 -0.90 -7.84 32.77
N GLY A 131 -1.02 -6.53 33.02
CA GLY A 131 0.05 -5.69 33.55
C GLY A 131 0.80 -4.86 32.50
N GLU A 132 0.53 -5.07 31.21
CA GLU A 132 1.05 -4.26 30.09
C GLU A 132 0.10 -3.12 29.68
N PHE A 133 -1.15 -3.17 30.15
CA PHE A 133 -2.18 -2.17 29.84
C PHE A 133 -2.81 -1.61 31.12
N GLU A 134 -3.44 -0.45 30.98
CA GLU A 134 -4.25 0.21 32.01
C GLU A 134 -5.72 0.19 31.59
N GLU A 135 -6.63 0.15 32.55
CA GLU A 135 -8.07 0.23 32.32
C GLU A 135 -8.64 1.53 32.88
N SER A 136 -9.68 2.06 32.24
CA SER A 136 -10.45 3.19 32.76
C SER A 136 -11.94 3.06 32.49
N THR A 137 -12.73 3.54 33.44
CA THR A 137 -14.18 3.70 33.36
C THR A 137 -14.59 5.17 33.44
N GLU A 138 -13.64 6.10 33.28
CA GLU A 138 -13.91 7.53 33.34
C GLU A 138 -14.85 7.96 32.20
N GLY A 139 -16.01 8.52 32.56
CA GLY A 139 -17.05 8.87 31.59
C GLY A 139 -16.57 9.71 30.40
N LYS A 140 -15.66 10.67 30.63
CA LYS A 140 -15.12 11.52 29.56
C LYS A 140 -14.34 10.75 28.51
N LEU A 141 -13.67 9.65 28.90
CA LEU A 141 -12.95 8.79 27.95
C LEU A 141 -13.95 7.92 27.19
N LEU A 142 -14.94 7.37 27.90
CA LEU A 142 -15.97 6.50 27.30
C LEU A 142 -16.85 7.24 26.27
N ASP A 143 -17.11 8.54 26.50
CA ASP A 143 -17.95 9.37 25.63
C ASP A 143 -17.31 9.65 24.24
N ASN A 144 -16.02 9.33 24.04
CA ASN A 144 -15.36 9.45 22.74
C ASN A 144 -15.64 8.28 21.78
N PHE A 145 -16.34 7.23 22.24
CA PHE A 145 -16.55 6.00 21.49
C PHE A 145 -18.03 5.75 21.20
N MET A 146 -18.30 5.13 20.04
CA MET A 146 -19.65 4.75 19.64
C MET A 146 -19.64 3.34 18.99
N PRO A 147 -20.39 2.36 19.53
CA PRO A 147 -21.21 2.43 20.74
C PRO A 147 -20.36 2.70 21.99
N ARG A 148 -20.95 3.36 22.99
CA ARG A 148 -20.25 3.68 24.23
C ARG A 148 -19.88 2.39 24.98
N PRO A 149 -18.60 2.12 25.24
CA PRO A 149 -18.16 0.92 25.96
C PRO A 149 -18.34 1.07 27.47
N GLU A 150 -18.29 -0.06 28.19
CA GLU A 150 -18.31 -0.07 29.67
C GLU A 150 -16.97 0.35 30.28
N LYS A 151 -15.87 0.01 29.60
CA LYS A 151 -14.49 0.40 29.94
C LYS A 151 -13.65 0.59 28.68
N VAL A 152 -12.59 1.36 28.80
CA VAL A 152 -11.55 1.51 27.77
C VAL A 152 -10.21 1.06 28.34
N VAL A 153 -9.30 0.69 27.44
CA VAL A 153 -7.94 0.29 27.80
C VAL A 153 -6.94 1.12 27.03
N ARG A 154 -5.69 1.16 27.50
CA ARG A 154 -4.54 1.61 26.72
C ARG A 154 -3.31 0.82 27.11
N LEU A 155 -2.34 0.69 26.23
CA LEU A 155 -1.02 0.24 26.64
C LEU A 155 -0.46 1.18 27.71
N ARG A 156 0.24 0.63 28.71
CA ARG A 156 1.04 1.46 29.60
C ARG A 156 2.05 2.25 28.78
N GLU A 157 2.30 3.49 29.19
CA GLU A 157 3.17 4.42 28.47
C GLU A 157 4.57 3.83 28.22
N ASP A 158 5.16 3.20 29.25
CA ASP A 158 6.49 2.59 29.16
C ASP A 158 6.52 1.37 28.24
N VAL A 159 5.42 0.62 28.16
CA VAL A 159 5.29 -0.52 27.24
C VAL A 159 5.17 -0.02 25.81
N ALA A 160 4.26 0.92 25.53
CA ALA A 160 4.05 1.47 24.19
C ALA A 160 5.34 2.10 23.63
N GLN A 161 6.02 2.94 24.42
CA GLN A 161 7.26 3.59 24.01
C GLN A 161 8.39 2.61 23.70
N ALA A 162 8.48 1.49 24.43
CA ALA A 162 9.53 0.49 24.22
C ALA A 162 9.43 -0.22 22.87
N VAL A 163 8.24 -0.24 22.26
CA VAL A 163 7.97 -0.92 20.98
C VAL A 163 7.55 0.06 19.86
N GLY A 164 7.71 1.37 20.07
CA GLY A 164 7.41 2.37 19.05
C GLY A 164 5.93 2.57 18.78
N LEU A 165 5.09 2.43 19.79
CA LEU A 165 3.65 2.68 19.70
C LEU A 165 3.26 3.95 20.47
N VAL A 166 2.16 4.57 20.05
CA VAL A 166 1.52 5.68 20.76
C VAL A 166 0.50 5.09 21.74
N SER A 167 0.66 5.38 23.03
CA SER A 167 -0.33 5.00 24.05
C SER A 167 -1.56 5.90 23.94
N ASP A 168 -2.70 5.31 23.57
CA ASP A 168 -3.99 6.00 23.56
C ASP A 168 -5.11 5.09 24.08
N TRP A 169 -6.13 5.72 24.66
CA TRP A 169 -7.33 5.03 25.12
C TRP A 169 -8.13 4.51 23.94
N THR A 170 -8.58 3.26 24.03
CA THR A 170 -9.29 2.58 22.95
C THR A 170 -10.24 1.50 23.50
N PHE A 171 -11.03 0.91 22.60
CA PHE A 171 -11.74 -0.34 22.87
C PHE A 171 -10.79 -1.53 22.76
N TYR A 172 -11.23 -2.68 23.25
CA TYR A 172 -10.46 -3.92 23.21
C TYR A 172 -11.37 -5.10 22.96
N ASP A 173 -10.75 -6.16 22.46
CA ASP A 173 -11.29 -7.49 22.38
C ASP A 173 -10.49 -8.42 23.30
N ASP A 174 -11.11 -9.52 23.74
CA ASP A 174 -10.39 -10.56 24.47
C ASP A 174 -9.40 -11.26 23.52
N ALA A 175 -8.18 -11.55 24.00
CA ALA A 175 -7.19 -12.24 23.18
C ALA A 175 -7.56 -13.72 22.96
N GLU A 176 -7.53 -14.14 21.70
CA GLU A 176 -7.72 -15.55 21.30
C GLU A 176 -6.40 -16.18 20.85
N SER A 177 -6.34 -17.52 20.84
CA SER A 177 -5.17 -18.25 20.33
C SER A 177 -4.95 -17.95 18.85
N ILE A 178 -3.71 -17.68 18.44
CA ILE A 178 -3.37 -17.40 17.02
C ILE A 178 -2.70 -18.63 16.40
N ASP A 179 -3.16 -19.03 15.21
CA ASP A 179 -2.50 -20.06 14.39
C ASP A 179 -1.30 -19.45 13.66
N LEU A 180 -0.12 -20.07 13.79
CA LEU A 180 1.12 -19.59 13.20
C LEU A 180 1.36 -20.11 11.77
N GLY A 181 0.41 -20.85 11.20
CA GLY A 181 0.49 -21.38 9.83
C GLY A 181 1.39 -22.61 9.66
N ASN A 182 2.15 -22.98 10.70
CA ASN A 182 2.96 -24.20 10.78
C ASN A 182 2.26 -25.31 11.61
N GLY A 183 0.99 -25.11 11.98
CA GLY A 183 0.21 -25.99 12.85
C GLY A 183 0.44 -25.77 14.35
N GLU A 184 1.34 -24.85 14.72
CA GLU A 184 1.51 -24.38 16.09
C GLU A 184 0.49 -23.27 16.40
N LYS A 185 0.00 -23.26 17.64
CA LYS A 185 -0.86 -22.21 18.17
C LYS A 185 -0.11 -21.41 19.23
N LYS A 186 -0.15 -20.10 19.09
CA LYS A 186 0.28 -19.17 20.14
C LYS A 186 -0.89 -18.93 21.09
N GLU A 187 -0.73 -19.38 22.33
CA GLU A 187 -1.66 -19.13 23.43
C GLU A 187 -1.24 -17.89 24.20
N PHE A 188 -2.22 -17.18 24.77
CA PHE A 188 -2.00 -15.99 25.58
C PHE A 188 -2.44 -16.22 27.03
N PRO A 189 -1.80 -15.58 28.02
CA PRO A 189 -2.25 -15.64 29.41
C PRO A 189 -3.71 -15.20 29.56
N PRO A 190 -4.49 -15.81 30.48
CA PRO A 190 -5.86 -15.38 30.74
C PRO A 190 -5.93 -13.89 31.12
N GLY A 191 -6.87 -13.17 30.50
CA GLY A 191 -7.04 -11.72 30.68
C GLY A 191 -6.16 -10.85 29.77
N SER A 192 -5.44 -11.45 28.82
CA SER A 192 -4.81 -10.70 27.73
C SER A 192 -5.87 -10.10 26.81
N VAL A 193 -5.56 -8.95 26.25
CA VAL A 193 -6.47 -8.17 25.39
C VAL A 193 -5.81 -7.84 24.07
N VAL A 194 -6.61 -7.67 23.03
CA VAL A 194 -6.20 -7.06 21.76
C VAL A 194 -6.76 -5.65 21.73
N LEU A 195 -5.92 -4.65 21.47
CA LEU A 195 -6.35 -3.25 21.46
C LEU A 195 -5.78 -2.51 20.24
N GLN A 196 -6.55 -1.58 19.68
CA GLN A 196 -6.09 -0.75 18.56
C GLN A 196 -5.15 0.35 19.06
N GLN A 197 -3.92 0.38 18.55
CA GLN A 197 -2.90 1.40 18.83
C GLN A 197 -2.38 1.96 17.50
N ARG A 198 -1.54 2.99 17.56
CA ARG A 198 -0.89 3.55 16.36
C ARG A 198 0.62 3.42 16.47
N TYR A 199 1.26 3.25 15.32
CA TYR A 199 2.71 3.40 15.24
C TYR A 199 3.13 4.82 15.58
N ASN A 200 4.31 4.95 16.19
CA ASN A 200 5.01 6.22 16.32
C ASN A 200 6.06 6.32 15.20
N PRO A 201 5.84 7.12 14.14
CA PRO A 201 6.80 7.30 13.05
C PRO A 201 8.16 7.85 13.51
N ASP A 202 8.19 8.61 14.62
CA ASP A 202 9.42 9.16 15.20
C ASP A 202 10.20 8.15 16.03
N PHE A 203 9.68 6.93 16.24
CA PHE A 203 10.44 5.87 16.88
C PHE A 203 11.65 5.49 16.02
N ALA A 204 12.75 5.12 16.67
CA ALA A 204 13.98 4.70 15.99
C ALA A 204 13.82 3.30 15.38
N TRP A 205 12.97 3.19 14.36
CA TRP A 205 12.71 1.95 13.64
C TRP A 205 14.02 1.37 13.08
N PRO A 206 14.19 0.05 13.11
CA PRO A 206 15.37 -0.58 12.55
C PRO A 206 15.44 -0.25 11.05
N GLU A 207 16.64 0.10 10.60
CA GLU A 207 16.89 0.32 9.17
C GLU A 207 16.54 -0.95 8.38
N TYR A 208 15.85 -0.76 7.27
CA TYR A 208 15.52 -1.85 6.37
C TYR A 208 16.80 -2.54 5.89
N LYS A 209 16.83 -3.86 5.98
CA LYS A 209 17.93 -4.67 5.47
C LYS A 209 17.46 -5.41 4.24
N TRP A 210 18.13 -5.14 3.12
CA TRP A 210 17.94 -5.90 1.89
C TRP A 210 18.12 -7.40 2.15
N PRO A 211 17.16 -8.24 1.73
CA PRO A 211 17.34 -9.67 1.73
C PRO A 211 18.56 -10.07 0.89
N GLU A 212 19.30 -11.08 1.35
CA GLU A 212 20.40 -11.64 0.56
C GLU A 212 19.86 -12.17 -0.77
N GLY A 213 20.45 -11.72 -1.89
CA GLY A 213 20.05 -12.13 -3.23
C GLY A 213 18.95 -11.26 -3.88
N SER A 214 18.51 -10.18 -3.22
CA SER A 214 17.75 -9.12 -3.91
C SER A 214 18.62 -8.45 -4.99
N LEU A 215 18.01 -8.18 -6.15
CA LEU A 215 18.64 -7.55 -7.32
C LEU A 215 19.02 -6.09 -7.06
#